data_AF-A0A9E3DKA0-F1
#
_entry.id   AF-A0A9E3DKA0-F1
#
_cell.length_a   1.000
_cell.length_b   1.000
_cell.length_c   1.000
_cell.angle_alpha   90.00
_cell.angle_beta   90.00
_cell.angle_gamma   90.00
#
_symmetry.space_group_name_H-M   'P 1'
#
loop_
_entity.id
_entity.type
_entity.pdbx_description
1 polymer ?
#
loop_
_entity_poly.entity_id
_entity_poly.type
_entity_poly.pdbx_seq_one_letter_code
_entity_poly.pdbx_strand_id
1 'polypeptide(L)'
;MRLPGMIGSLLIAVASTQICAAADPRYPDWPCAQAKVPEISLAQVWAGPPLGDATDKWKDDPQIGALVAKLAVRRTPLEEAERAVTDFLSAPG
;
A
#
# COMPACT_ATOMS: atom_id res chain seq x y z
N MET A 1 8.19 -26.74 -49.43
CA MET A 1 8.85 -26.99 -48.12
C MET A 1 9.02 -25.68 -47.35
N ARG A 2 7.96 -25.17 -46.69
CA ARG A 2 8.00 -23.98 -45.79
C ARG A 2 6.87 -24.03 -44.73
N LEU A 3 6.49 -25.22 -44.27
CA LEU A 3 5.39 -25.41 -43.32
C LEU A 3 5.78 -25.45 -41.81
N PRO A 4 7.01 -25.80 -41.39
CA PRO A 4 7.29 -25.95 -39.94
C PRO A 4 7.46 -24.60 -39.21
N GLY A 5 7.79 -23.51 -39.90
CA GLY A 5 7.99 -22.19 -39.27
C GLY A 5 6.70 -21.46 -38.86
N MET A 6 5.59 -21.72 -39.57
CA MET A 6 4.30 -21.08 -39.29
C MET A 6 3.62 -21.66 -38.03
N ILE A 7 3.76 -22.97 -37.79
CA ILE A 7 3.20 -23.63 -36.60
C ILE A 7 3.96 -23.21 -35.34
N GLY A 8 5.30 -23.10 -35.42
CA GLY A 8 6.12 -22.63 -34.30
C GLY A 8 5.82 -21.18 -33.89
N SER A 9 5.56 -20.29 -34.86
CA SER A 9 5.22 -18.89 -34.58
C SER A 9 3.82 -18.71 -33.99
N LEU A 10 2.85 -19.56 -34.36
CA LEU A 10 1.50 -19.50 -33.83
C LEU A 10 1.43 -19.93 -32.34
N LEU A 11 2.24 -20.91 -31.94
CA LEU A 11 2.28 -21.39 -30.55
C LEU A 11 2.88 -20.36 -29.56
N ILE A 12 3.84 -19.53 -30.01
CA ILE A 12 4.46 -18.49 -29.17
C ILE A 12 3.49 -17.31 -28.93
N ALA A 13 2.64 -16.98 -29.91
CA ALA A 13 1.65 -15.90 -29.78
C ALA A 13 0.56 -16.22 -28.74
N VAL A 14 0.14 -17.49 -28.62
CA VAL A 14 -0.92 -17.92 -27.67
C VAL A 14 -0.44 -17.92 -26.22
N ALA A 15 0.85 -18.16 -25.96
CA ALA A 15 1.40 -18.14 -24.60
C ALA A 15 1.50 -16.73 -23.99
N SER A 16 1.42 -15.69 -24.82
CA SER A 16 1.64 -14.29 -24.42
C SER A 16 0.39 -13.59 -23.88
N THR A 17 -0.80 -14.18 -24.05
CA THR A 17 -2.06 -13.63 -23.53
C THR A 17 -2.37 -14.23 -22.15
N GLN A 18 -1.53 -13.92 -21.16
CA GLN A 18 -1.86 -14.20 -19.76
C GLN A 18 -2.97 -13.22 -19.35
N ILE A 19 -4.22 -13.70 -19.28
CA ILE A 19 -5.32 -12.94 -18.68
C ILE A 19 -5.02 -12.89 -17.17
N CYS A 20 -4.58 -11.74 -16.67
CA CYS A 20 -4.51 -11.48 -15.23
C CYS A 20 -5.95 -11.38 -14.70
N ALA A 21 -6.57 -12.51 -14.39
CA ALA A 21 -7.83 -12.52 -13.68
C ALA A 21 -7.60 -11.98 -12.27
N ALA A 22 -8.52 -11.14 -11.79
CA ALA A 22 -8.52 -10.72 -10.40
C ALA A 22 -8.62 -11.97 -9.50
N ALA A 23 -7.83 -12.00 -8.43
CA ALA A 23 -7.90 -13.09 -7.44
C ALA A 23 -9.30 -13.18 -6.77
N ASP A 24 -10.05 -12.08 -6.77
CA ASP A 24 -11.44 -12.00 -6.33
C ASP A 24 -12.27 -11.25 -7.39
N PRO A 25 -13.26 -11.91 -8.03
CA PRO A 25 -14.11 -11.29 -9.05
C PRO A 25 -14.89 -10.06 -8.58
N ARG A 26 -15.06 -9.86 -7.27
CA ARG A 26 -15.70 -8.66 -6.71
C ARG A 26 -14.86 -7.40 -6.89
N TYR A 27 -13.56 -7.55 -7.16
CA TYR A 27 -12.61 -6.45 -7.35
C TYR A 27 -11.93 -6.56 -8.71
N PRO A 28 -12.68 -6.41 -9.82
CA PRO A 28 -12.18 -6.64 -11.17
C PRO A 28 -11.05 -5.69 -11.57
N ASP A 29 -11.03 -4.47 -11.01
CA ASP A 29 -10.01 -3.46 -11.30
C ASP A 29 -8.77 -3.56 -10.40
N TRP A 30 -8.70 -4.56 -9.52
CA TRP A 30 -7.55 -4.71 -8.63
C TRP A 30 -6.32 -5.14 -9.43
N PRO A 31 -5.26 -4.31 -9.52
CA PRO A 31 -4.17 -4.53 -10.47
C PRO A 31 -3.11 -5.50 -9.94
N CYS A 32 -3.17 -5.86 -8.65
CA CYS A 32 -2.18 -6.71 -8.02
C CYS A 32 -2.58 -8.19 -8.17
N ALA A 33 -1.58 -9.07 -8.29
CA ALA A 33 -1.81 -10.53 -8.29
C ALA A 33 -2.37 -11.04 -6.95
N GLN A 34 -2.08 -10.34 -5.85
CA GLN A 34 -2.58 -10.65 -4.51
C GLN A 34 -4.06 -10.27 -4.38
N ALA A 35 -4.84 -10.98 -3.55
CA ALA A 35 -6.21 -10.60 -3.26
C ALA A 35 -6.29 -9.21 -2.62
N LYS A 36 -7.34 -8.44 -2.97
CA LYS A 36 -7.59 -7.14 -2.34
C LYS A 36 -7.99 -7.34 -0.88
N VAL A 37 -7.29 -6.65 0.01
CA VAL A 37 -7.67 -6.51 1.42
C VAL A 37 -8.34 -5.14 1.57
N PRO A 38 -9.69 -5.06 1.62
CA PRO A 38 -10.40 -3.78 1.59
C PRO A 38 -10.25 -2.98 2.88
N GLU A 39 -10.01 -3.66 4.00
CA GLU A 39 -9.82 -3.06 5.31
C GLU A 39 -8.61 -3.74 5.98
N ILE A 40 -7.71 -2.92 6.54
CA ILE A 40 -6.56 -3.40 7.28
C ILE A 40 -6.87 -3.24 8.76
N SER A 41 -6.89 -4.37 9.49
CA SER A 41 -7.07 -4.35 10.95
C SER A 41 -5.89 -3.65 11.61
N LEU A 42 -6.19 -2.64 12.43
CA LEU A 42 -5.17 -1.93 13.19
C LEU A 42 -4.40 -2.86 14.14
N ALA A 43 -5.08 -3.84 14.73
CA ALA A 43 -4.46 -4.85 15.60
C ALA A 43 -3.50 -5.78 14.84
N GLN A 44 -3.64 -5.90 13.52
CA GLN A 44 -2.72 -6.68 12.69
C GLN A 44 -1.44 -5.90 12.34
N VAL A 45 -1.50 -4.56 12.37
CA VAL A 45 -0.38 -3.68 12.01
C VAL A 45 0.38 -3.20 13.25
N TRP A 46 -0.33 -2.93 14.33
CA TRP A 46 0.23 -2.33 15.53
C TRP A 46 0.83 -3.39 16.47
N ALA A 47 2.16 -3.39 16.58
CA ALA A 47 2.90 -4.28 17.48
C ALA A 47 3.14 -3.68 18.89
N GLY A 48 2.60 -2.49 19.16
CA GLY A 48 2.77 -1.80 20.45
C GLY A 48 1.69 -2.15 21.48
N PRO A 49 1.67 -1.44 22.63
CA PRO A 49 0.63 -1.58 23.65
C PRO A 49 -0.78 -1.28 23.11
N PRO A 50 -1.84 -1.70 23.83
CA PRO A 50 -3.21 -1.34 23.46
C PRO A 50 -3.38 0.17 23.27
N LEU A 51 -4.01 0.57 22.16
CA LEU A 51 -4.14 1.97 21.77
C LEU A 51 -5.21 2.74 22.56
N GLY A 52 -6.13 2.05 23.25
CA GLY A 52 -7.18 2.71 24.03
C GLY A 52 -8.05 3.64 23.19
N ASP A 53 -8.25 4.87 23.66
CA ASP A 53 -9.01 5.93 22.99
C ASP A 53 -8.21 6.66 21.90
N ALA A 54 -6.91 6.38 21.77
CA ALA A 54 -6.06 6.94 20.74
C ALA A 54 -6.47 6.48 19.33
N THR A 55 -7.34 5.47 19.17
CA THR A 55 -7.89 5.06 17.87
C THR A 55 -8.77 6.14 17.24
N ASP A 56 -9.45 6.92 18.08
CA ASP A 56 -10.46 7.89 17.64
C ASP A 56 -9.99 9.33 17.85
N LYS A 57 -9.35 9.61 18.99
CA LYS A 57 -9.03 10.99 19.40
C LYS A 57 -7.90 11.66 18.62
N TRP A 58 -6.97 10.89 18.08
CA TRP A 58 -5.79 11.43 17.41
C TRP A 58 -6.14 12.32 16.19
N LYS A 59 -7.29 12.08 15.57
CA LYS A 59 -7.75 12.81 14.38
C LYS A 59 -8.20 14.23 14.69
N ASP A 60 -8.63 14.48 15.93
CA ASP A 60 -9.12 15.77 16.39
C ASP A 60 -7.97 16.68 16.84
N ASP A 61 -6.75 16.15 16.96
CA ASP A 61 -5.56 16.90 17.33
C ASP A 61 -4.96 17.59 16.07
N PRO A 62 -5.00 18.93 16.00
CA PRO A 62 -4.49 19.66 14.83
C PRO A 62 -2.97 19.56 14.69
N GLN A 63 -2.21 19.35 15.77
CA GLN A 63 -0.76 19.17 15.71
C GLN A 63 -0.41 17.81 15.13
N ILE A 64 -1.13 16.75 15.53
CA ILE A 64 -0.98 15.42 14.91
C ILE A 64 -1.37 15.47 13.43
N GLY A 65 -2.47 16.13 13.08
CA GLY A 65 -2.90 16.30 11.69
C GLY A 65 -1.84 16.97 10.81
N ALA A 66 -1.22 18.04 11.31
CA ALA A 66 -0.12 18.73 10.62
C ALA A 66 1.12 17.84 10.46
N LEU A 67 1.48 17.08 11.50
CA LEU A 67 2.60 16.14 11.45
C LEU A 67 2.35 15.04 10.40
N VAL A 68 1.17 14.40 10.41
CA VAL A 68 0.80 13.36 9.44
C VAL A 68 0.85 13.89 8.01
N ALA A 69 0.33 15.10 7.75
CA ALA A 69 0.39 15.70 6.43
C ALA A 69 1.84 15.88 5.93
N LYS A 70 2.76 16.25 6.82
CA LYS A 70 4.20 16.34 6.50
C LYS A 70 4.81 14.97 6.21
N LEU A 71 4.53 13.97 7.05
CA LEU A 71 5.13 12.63 6.96
C LEU A 71 4.58 11.79 5.80
N ALA A 72 3.34 12.02 5.37
CA ALA A 72 2.72 11.29 4.25
C ALA A 72 3.36 11.63 2.89
N VAL A 73 4.11 12.73 2.80
CA VAL A 73 4.78 13.15 1.57
C VAL A 73 5.99 12.23 1.30
N ARG A 74 5.88 11.35 0.30
CA ARG A 74 6.93 10.35 -0.01
C ARG A 74 8.32 10.90 -0.34
N ARG A 75 8.42 12.19 -0.68
CA ARG A 75 9.71 12.86 -0.95
C ARG A 75 10.40 13.41 0.29
N THR A 76 9.74 13.37 1.46
CA THR A 76 10.36 13.78 2.72
C THR A 76 11.49 12.80 3.06
N PRO A 77 12.75 13.27 3.20
CA PRO A 77 13.85 12.41 3.60
C PRO A 77 13.58 11.75 4.96
N LEU A 78 14.03 10.51 5.14
CA LEU A 78 13.74 9.75 6.35
C LEU A 78 14.28 10.45 7.61
N GLU A 79 15.47 11.03 7.51
CA GLU A 79 16.10 11.76 8.61
C GLU A 79 15.30 13.02 9.00
N GLU A 80 14.63 13.66 8.04
CA GLU A 80 13.73 14.78 8.34
C GLU A 80 12.42 14.30 8.97
N ALA A 81 11.88 13.18 8.50
CA ALA A 81 10.68 12.56 9.05
C ALA A 81 10.90 12.15 10.52
N GLU A 82 12.00 11.46 10.81
CA GLU A 82 12.38 11.06 12.17
C GLU A 82 12.54 12.27 13.08
N ARG A 83 13.26 13.31 12.64
CA ARG A 83 13.41 14.55 13.40
C ARG A 83 12.06 15.20 13.70
N ALA A 84 11.16 15.28 12.73
CA ALA A 84 9.83 15.86 12.93
C ALA A 84 9.02 15.11 14.00
N VAL A 85 9.14 13.77 14.06
CA VAL A 85 8.51 12.96 15.11
C VAL A 85 9.17 13.23 16.46
N THR A 86 10.50 13.27 16.54
CA THR A 86 11.22 13.54 17.80
C THR A 86 10.91 14.93 18.35
N ASP A 87 10.85 15.95 17.48
CA ASP A 87 10.51 17.31 17.87
C ASP A 87 9.09 17.39 18.42
N PHE A 88 8.13 16.71 17.77
CA PHE A 88 6.75 16.62 18.25
C PHE A 88 6.66 15.97 19.64
N LEU A 89 7.40 14.88 19.88
CA LEU A 89 7.42 14.18 21.18
C LEU A 89 8.11 14.99 22.29
N SER A 90 8.99 15.92 21.92
CA SER A 90 9.74 16.75 22.86
C SER A 90 9.07 18.11 23.13
N ALA A 91 8.06 18.47 22.35
CA ALA A 91 7.34 19.74 22.51
C ALA A 91 6.49 19.71 23.80
N PRO A 92 6.38 20.84 24.53
CA PRO A 92 5.37 20.98 25.58
C PRO A 92 3.98 20.88 24.95
N GLY A 93 3.13 20.02 25.52
CA GLY A 93 1.73 19.83 25.09
C GLY A 93 0.82 20.99 25.46
#